data_AF-A0A530YNJ8-F1
#
_entry.id   AF-A0A530YNJ8-F1
#
_cell.length_a   1.000
_cell.length_b   1.000
_cell.length_c   1.000
_cell.angle_alpha   90.00
_cell.angle_beta   90.00
_cell.angle_gamma   90.00
#
_symmetry.space_group_name_H-M   'P 1'
#
loop_
_entity.id
_entity.type
_entity.pdbx_description
1 polymer ?
#
loop_
_entity_poly.entity_id
_entity_poly.type
_entity_poly.pdbx_seq_one_letter_code
_entity_poly.pdbx_strand_id
1 'polypeptide(L)'
;MTLTARFLSVFGDARVIAKGEAAGLKLVAKSADPNFVRGTYEPPIQQAIVANLAPGDAFFDIGANIGFFSLIAARRVGPRGQVYAFEPVPRNAAAVAESARLSGFDTIRVFAEAAGATS
;
A
#
# COMPACT_ATOMS: atom_id res chain seq x y z
N MET A 1 14.10 -19.79 -17.69
CA MET A 1 13.29 -20.48 -16.65
C MET A 1 13.40 -19.72 -15.32
N THR A 2 13.05 -18.43 -15.29
CA THR A 2 13.47 -17.52 -14.19
C THR A 2 12.40 -16.49 -13.76
N LEU A 3 11.24 -16.43 -14.43
CA LEU A 3 10.14 -15.52 -14.08
C LEU A 3 9.26 -16.08 -12.95
N THR A 4 9.08 -17.40 -12.89
CA THR A 4 8.13 -18.05 -11.98
C THR A 4 8.59 -18.03 -10.51
N ALA A 5 9.88 -18.16 -10.25
CA ALA A 5 10.42 -18.20 -8.88
C ALA A 5 10.40 -16.84 -8.18
N ARG A 6 10.61 -15.74 -8.93
CA ARG A 6 10.61 -14.38 -8.39
C ARG A 6 9.21 -13.93 -7.97
N PHE A 7 8.18 -14.37 -8.71
CA PHE A 7 6.77 -14.17 -8.35
C PHE A 7 6.39 -15.00 -7.11
N LEU A 8 6.77 -16.29 -7.07
CA LEU A 8 6.48 -17.19 -5.93
C LEU A 8 7.05 -16.68 -4.59
N SER A 9 8.24 -16.06 -4.60
CA SER A 9 8.84 -15.48 -3.40
C SER A 9 8.07 -14.27 -2.84
N VAL A 10 7.27 -13.55 -3.62
CA VAL A 10 6.53 -12.38 -3.13
C VAL A 10 5.27 -12.82 -2.37
N PHE A 11 4.64 -13.90 -2.83
CA PHE A 11 3.42 -14.45 -2.20
C PHE A 11 3.68 -15.07 -0.82
N GLY A 12 4.89 -15.54 -0.54
CA GLY A 12 5.26 -16.14 0.75
C GLY A 12 5.36 -15.15 1.92
N ASP A 13 5.38 -13.85 1.65
CA ASP A 13 5.64 -12.80 2.64
C ASP A 13 4.42 -11.91 2.95
N ALA A 14 3.25 -12.26 2.41
CA ALA A 14 2.01 -11.56 2.71
C ALA A 14 1.51 -11.86 4.13
N ARG A 15 1.13 -10.83 4.87
CA ARG A 15 0.61 -10.93 6.24
C ARG A 15 -0.69 -10.16 6.36
N VAL A 16 -1.61 -10.67 7.16
CA VAL A 16 -2.82 -9.93 7.54
C VAL A 16 -2.44 -8.94 8.64
N ILE A 17 -2.81 -7.68 8.46
CA ILE A 17 -2.52 -6.63 9.44
C ILE A 17 -3.45 -6.79 10.65
N ALA A 18 -2.88 -6.78 11.86
CA ALA A 18 -3.58 -7.20 13.07
C ALA A 18 -4.58 -6.18 13.64
N LYS A 19 -4.28 -4.87 13.56
CA LYS A 19 -5.11 -3.79 14.14
C LYS A 19 -4.90 -2.46 13.40
N GLY A 20 -5.51 -1.39 13.91
CA GLY A 20 -5.45 -0.05 13.32
C GLY A 20 -6.33 0.10 12.09
N GLU A 21 -6.16 1.19 11.35
CA GLU A 21 -6.97 1.49 10.17
C GLU A 21 -6.62 0.61 8.96
N ALA A 22 -5.63 -0.27 9.08
CA ALA A 22 -5.34 -1.28 8.08
C ALA A 22 -5.75 -2.69 8.52
N ALA A 23 -6.41 -2.86 9.67
CA ALA A 23 -6.81 -4.16 10.19
C ALA A 23 -7.55 -5.00 9.15
N GLY A 24 -7.13 -6.27 9.00
CA GLY A 24 -7.71 -7.23 8.07
C GLY A 24 -7.19 -7.13 6.63
N LEU A 25 -6.48 -6.05 6.26
CA LEU A 25 -5.85 -5.93 4.94
C LEU A 25 -4.60 -6.81 4.85
N LYS A 26 -4.27 -7.26 3.64
CA LYS A 26 -3.10 -8.10 3.37
C LYS A 26 -1.96 -7.23 2.84
N LEU A 27 -0.80 -7.35 3.47
CA LEU A 27 0.39 -6.56 3.16
C LEU A 27 1.58 -7.47 2.91
N VAL A 28 2.27 -7.26 1.79
CA VAL A 28 3.57 -7.86 1.49
C VAL A 28 4.64 -7.10 2.27
N ALA A 29 5.11 -7.66 3.38
CA ALA A 29 5.94 -6.96 4.37
C ALA A 29 7.33 -7.57 4.57
N LYS A 30 7.90 -8.19 3.53
CA LYS A 30 9.21 -8.86 3.62
C LYS A 30 10.29 -7.90 4.12
N SER A 31 10.89 -8.20 5.28
CA SER A 31 11.94 -7.41 5.93
C SER A 31 11.52 -5.97 6.28
N ALA A 32 10.22 -5.69 6.32
CA ALA A 32 9.72 -4.40 6.78
C ALA A 32 9.67 -4.36 8.31
N ASP A 33 9.57 -3.15 8.87
CA ASP A 33 9.32 -2.96 10.29
C ASP A 33 8.07 -3.78 10.72
N PRO A 34 8.16 -4.65 11.75
CA PRO A 34 7.02 -5.38 12.29
C PRO A 34 5.80 -4.53 12.65
N ASN A 35 5.99 -3.23 12.91
CA ASN A 35 4.93 -2.28 13.19
C ASN A 35 3.90 -2.16 12.07
N PHE A 36 4.29 -2.39 10.81
CA PHE A 36 3.35 -2.40 9.68
C PHE A 36 2.36 -3.57 9.80
N VAL A 37 2.83 -4.79 10.03
CA VAL A 37 1.98 -5.98 10.18
C VAL A 37 1.20 -5.94 11.50
N ARG A 38 1.79 -5.39 12.56
CA ARG A 38 1.07 -5.12 13.82
C ARG A 38 0.03 -4.02 13.67
N GLY A 39 0.05 -3.23 12.59
CA GLY A 39 -0.86 -2.10 12.38
C GLY A 39 -0.63 -0.93 13.31
N THR A 40 0.57 -0.81 13.89
CA THR A 40 0.96 0.22 14.87
C THR A 40 1.82 1.33 14.29
N TYR A 41 2.12 1.28 13.00
CA TYR A 41 2.92 2.30 12.34
C TYR A 41 2.13 3.61 12.19
N GLU A 42 2.62 4.69 12.80
CA GLU A 42 2.05 6.06 12.72
C GLU A 42 0.52 6.17 12.90
N PRO A 43 -0.05 5.76 14.05
CA PRO A 43 -1.50 5.82 14.28
C PRO A 43 -2.15 7.20 14.01
N PRO A 44 -1.53 8.34 14.37
CA PRO A 44 -2.10 9.66 14.06
C PRO A 44 -2.28 9.91 12.56
N ILE A 45 -1.35 9.41 11.72
CA ILE A 45 -1.44 9.55 10.26
C ILE A 45 -2.54 8.65 9.70
N GLN A 46 -2.66 7.42 10.21
CA GLN A 46 -3.76 6.53 9.86
C GLN A 46 -5.13 7.20 10.12
N GLN A 47 -5.29 7.80 11.30
CA GLN A 47 -6.51 8.50 11.70
C GLN A 47 -6.76 9.74 10.84
N ALA A 48 -5.71 10.52 10.53
CA ALA A 48 -5.83 11.68 9.65
C ALA A 48 -6.32 11.29 8.24
N ILE A 49 -5.81 10.19 7.67
CA ILE A 49 -6.27 9.67 6.37
C ILE A 49 -7.76 9.32 6.44
N VAL A 50 -8.19 8.57 7.46
CA VAL A 50 -9.59 8.14 7.60
C VAL A 50 -10.54 9.31 7.86
N ALA A 51 -10.09 10.32 8.61
CA ALA A 51 -10.88 11.50 8.94
C ALA A 51 -11.07 12.46 7.76
N ASN A 52 -10.08 12.56 6.86
CA ASN A 52 -10.08 13.58 5.80
C ASN A 52 -10.47 13.06 4.41
N LEU A 53 -10.35 11.76 4.13
CA LEU A 53 -10.78 11.20 2.85
C LEU A 53 -12.27 10.85 2.88
N ALA A 54 -13.00 11.15 1.81
CA ALA A 54 -14.37 10.73 1.57
C ALA A 54 -14.45 9.66 0.46
N PRO A 55 -15.56 8.90 0.36
CA PRO A 55 -15.74 7.96 -0.73
C PRO A 55 -15.79 8.68 -2.08
N GLY A 56 -14.97 8.27 -3.04
CA GLY A 56 -14.81 8.93 -4.34
C GLY A 56 -13.59 9.85 -4.45
N ASP A 57 -12.89 10.13 -3.36
CA ASP A 57 -11.72 11.02 -3.40
C ASP A 57 -10.51 10.39 -4.11
N ALA A 58 -9.60 11.27 -4.51
CA ALA A 58 -8.27 10.91 -4.95
C ALA A 58 -7.25 11.06 -3.81
N PHE A 59 -6.37 10.07 -3.63
CA PHE A 59 -5.27 10.11 -2.67
C PHE A 59 -3.93 9.88 -3.38
N PHE A 60 -2.95 10.74 -3.10
CA PHE A 60 -1.60 10.63 -3.66
C PHE A 60 -0.64 10.20 -2.54
N ASP A 61 -0.11 8.99 -2.65
CA ASP A 61 0.87 8.42 -1.72
C ASP A 61 2.27 8.57 -2.32
N ILE A 62 2.98 9.62 -1.91
CA ILE A 62 4.31 9.97 -2.45
C ILE A 62 5.39 9.34 -1.57
N GLY A 63 6.12 8.37 -2.12
CA GLY A 63 7.03 7.53 -1.33
C GLY A 63 6.27 6.41 -0.62
N ALA A 64 5.45 5.68 -1.38
CA ALA A 64 4.49 4.71 -0.83
C ALA A 64 5.15 3.54 -0.07
N ASN A 65 6.46 3.32 -0.22
CA ASN A 65 7.18 2.22 0.42
C ASN A 65 6.46 0.89 0.12
N ILE A 66 6.15 0.08 1.13
CA ILE A 66 5.39 -1.18 0.97
C ILE A 66 3.87 -0.98 0.83
N GLY A 67 3.37 0.25 0.81
CA GLY A 67 1.97 0.56 0.48
C GLY A 67 1.00 0.55 1.67
N PHE A 68 1.50 0.64 2.90
CA PHE A 68 0.65 0.58 4.11
C PHE A 68 -0.45 1.66 4.10
N PHE A 69 -0.10 2.92 3.81
CA PHE A 69 -1.08 4.01 3.76
C PHE A 69 -1.94 3.96 2.49
N SER A 70 -1.38 3.57 1.35
CA SER A 70 -2.13 3.29 0.12
C SER A 70 -3.32 2.35 0.35
N LEU A 71 -3.13 1.27 1.13
CA LEU A 71 -4.21 0.32 1.46
C LEU A 71 -5.31 0.95 2.34
N ILE A 72 -4.92 1.76 3.33
CA ILE A 72 -5.87 2.48 4.19
C ILE A 72 -6.70 3.46 3.35
N ALA A 73 -6.02 4.23 2.51
CA ALA A 73 -6.66 5.19 1.61
C ALA A 73 -7.61 4.49 0.63
N ALA A 74 -7.19 3.38 0.00
CA ALA A 74 -8.03 2.63 -0.93
C ALA A 74 -9.31 2.11 -0.28
N ARG A 75 -9.21 1.58 0.95
CA ARG A 75 -10.38 1.19 1.75
C ARG A 75 -11.30 2.37 2.01
N ARG A 76 -10.73 3.55 2.28
CA ARG A 76 -11.48 4.74 2.69
C ARG A 76 -12.19 5.45 1.53
N VAL A 77 -11.55 5.55 0.37
CA VAL A 77 -12.11 6.18 -0.83
C VAL A 77 -13.09 5.25 -1.56
N GLY A 78 -12.99 3.94 -1.34
CA GLY A 78 -13.89 2.94 -1.90
C GLY A 78 -13.80 2.83 -3.43
N PRO A 79 -14.71 2.07 -4.08
CA PRO A 79 -14.59 1.68 -5.49
C PRO A 79 -14.76 2.85 -6.49
N ARG A 80 -15.23 4.01 -6.03
CA ARG A 80 -15.39 5.22 -6.87
C ARG A 80 -14.20 6.18 -6.75
N GLY A 81 -13.29 5.95 -5.81
CA GLY A 81 -12.11 6.78 -5.62
C GLY A 81 -10.89 6.20 -6.30
N GLN A 82 -9.74 6.86 -6.10
CA GLN A 82 -8.49 6.46 -6.70
C GLN A 82 -7.31 6.76 -5.79
N VAL A 83 -6.39 5.81 -5.65
CA VAL A 83 -5.09 5.97 -5.02
C VAL A 83 -4.02 5.95 -6.09
N TYR A 84 -3.11 6.92 -6.05
CA TYR A 84 -1.92 7.02 -6.90
C TYR A 84 -0.69 6.86 -6.00
N ALA A 85 -0.04 5.69 -6.07
CA ALA A 85 1.09 5.33 -5.24
C ALA A 85 2.41 5.46 -6.02
N PHE A 86 3.28 6.38 -5.61
CA PHE A 86 4.58 6.61 -6.23
C PHE A 86 5.67 6.00 -5.35
N GLU A 87 6.43 5.04 -5.90
CA GLU A 87 7.51 4.38 -5.17
C GLU A 87 8.65 4.00 -6.12
N PRO A 88 9.83 4.64 -6.01
CA PRO A 88 10.92 4.42 -6.96
C PRO A 88 11.62 3.08 -6.79
N VAL A 89 11.56 2.42 -5.63
CA VAL A 89 12.21 1.12 -5.42
C VAL A 89 11.33 0.02 -6.04
N PRO A 90 11.79 -0.68 -7.10
CA PRO A 90 10.91 -1.60 -7.85
C PRO A 90 10.32 -2.74 -7.02
N ARG A 91 11.08 -3.21 -6.01
CA ARG A 91 10.61 -4.24 -5.07
C ARG A 91 9.44 -3.75 -4.21
N ASN A 92 9.49 -2.49 -3.78
CA ASN A 92 8.46 -1.90 -2.94
C ASN A 92 7.21 -1.60 -3.79
N ALA A 93 7.37 -1.02 -4.98
CA ALA A 93 6.27 -0.85 -5.93
C ALA A 93 5.55 -2.18 -6.25
N ALA A 94 6.30 -3.27 -6.45
CA ALA A 94 5.73 -4.61 -6.62
C ALA A 94 4.98 -5.10 -5.37
N ALA A 95 5.47 -4.80 -4.17
CA ALA A 95 4.80 -5.10 -2.92
C ALA A 95 3.48 -4.33 -2.77
N VAL A 96 3.42 -3.05 -3.19
CA VAL A 96 2.18 -2.26 -3.21
C VAL A 96 1.15 -2.91 -4.13
N ALA A 97 1.53 -3.20 -5.37
CA ALA A 97 0.64 -3.78 -6.37
C ALA A 97 0.08 -5.15 -5.91
N GLU A 98 0.94 -5.99 -5.33
CA GLU A 98 0.51 -7.30 -4.84
C GLU A 98 -0.38 -7.18 -3.59
N SER A 99 -0.06 -6.28 -2.66
CA SER A 99 -0.89 -6.04 -1.48
C SER A 99 -2.28 -5.51 -1.87
N ALA A 100 -2.35 -4.63 -2.87
CA ALA A 100 -3.59 -4.14 -3.45
C ALA A 100 -4.44 -5.28 -4.00
N ARG A 101 -3.83 -6.14 -4.85
CA ARG A 101 -4.47 -7.32 -5.42
C ARG A 101 -4.98 -8.28 -4.34
N LEU A 102 -4.17 -8.58 -3.33
CA LEU A 102 -4.52 -9.48 -2.23
C LEU A 102 -5.65 -8.94 -1.35
N SER A 103 -5.75 -7.62 -1.24
CA SER A 103 -6.78 -6.90 -0.49
C SER A 103 -8.02 -6.56 -1.33
N GLY A 104 -8.02 -6.90 -2.63
CA GLY A 104 -9.16 -6.68 -3.54
C GLY A 104 -9.33 -5.22 -3.96
N PHE A 105 -8.25 -4.44 -4.04
CA PHE A 105 -8.29 -3.05 -4.47
C PHE A 105 -7.85 -2.89 -5.92
N ASP A 106 -8.80 -2.59 -6.79
CA ASP A 106 -8.55 -2.15 -8.18
C ASP A 106 -8.30 -0.63 -8.26
N THR A 107 -8.52 0.08 -7.16
CA THR A 107 -8.41 1.55 -7.06
C THR A 107 -7.00 2.03 -6.73
N ILE A 108 -5.99 1.16 -6.65
CA ILE A 108 -4.59 1.54 -6.42
C ILE A 108 -3.82 1.46 -7.73
N ARG A 109 -3.36 2.61 -8.24
CA ARG A 109 -2.45 2.70 -9.38
C ARG A 109 -1.04 2.97 -8.89
N VAL A 110 -0.11 2.09 -9.24
CA VAL A 110 1.29 2.18 -8.81
C VAL A 110 2.16 2.78 -9.92
N PHE A 111 3.03 3.72 -9.56
CA PHE A 111 4.03 4.35 -10.40
C PHE A 111 5.42 4.03 -9.81
N ALA A 112 6.23 3.30 -10.56
CA ALA A 112 7.59 2.93 -10.14
C ALA A 112 8.57 4.09 -10.39
N GLU A 113 8.23 5.27 -9.86
CA GLU A 113 8.85 6.55 -10.18
C GLU A 113 9.03 7.39 -8.91
N ALA A 114 10.04 8.25 -8.89
CA ALA A 114 10.19 9.29 -7.87
C ALA A 114 9.47 10.57 -8.31
N ALA A 115 8.80 11.26 -7.39
CA ALA A 115 8.23 12.57 -7.64
C ALA A 115 9.22 13.66 -7.21
N GLY A 116 9.44 14.66 -8.07
CA GLY A 116 10.36 15.77 -7.80
C GLY A 116 10.09 16.97 -8.70
N ALA A 117 10.64 18.13 -8.34
CA ALA A 117 10.62 19.32 -9.18
C ALA A 117 11.70 19.25 -10.27
N THR A 118 11.50 19.94 -11.39
CA THR A 118 12.44 20.03 -12.52
C THR A 118 13.20 21.34 -12.56
N SER A 119 13.28 22.07 -11.43
CA SER A 119 13.87 23.40 -11.31
C SER A 119 15.39 23.41 -11.37
#